data_AF-A6N0S4-F1
#
_entry.id   AF-A6N0S4-F1
#
_cell.length_a   1.000
_cell.length_b   1.000
_cell.length_c   1.000
_cell.angle_alpha   90.00
_cell.angle_beta   90.00
_cell.angle_gamma   90.00
#
_symmetry.space_group_name_H-M   'P 1'
#
loop_
_entity.id
_entity.type
_entity.pdbx_description
1 polymer ?
#
loop_
_entity_poly.entity_id
_entity_poly.type
_entity_poly.pdbx_seq_one_letter_code
_entity_poly.pdbx_strand_id
1 'polypeptide(L)'
;RIYVQEGIYDAFVKKATEMAKKSVVGDPFNPRVHQGPQIDKEQYEKILKYIDIGKREGATLVTGGKPCGENGYYIEPTIFTDVKEEMSIAQEEIFGPVMALMKFKTVEEAIQKANSTRYGLAAGIVTKNIDVANTVSRSIRAGAIWINCYLGFDPDVPFGGYKMSGFGKDMGMDALEKYLHTKAVVTPLYNTPWL
;
A
#
# COMPACT_ATOMS: atom_id res chain seq x y z
N ARG A 1 -0.09 5.26 -2.91
CA ARG A 1 -0.60 6.63 -2.64
C ARG A 1 -0.06 7.09 -1.30
N ILE A 2 0.55 8.27 -1.24
CA ILE A 2 1.07 8.86 0.00
C ILE A 2 0.39 10.22 0.19
N TYR A 3 -0.27 10.41 1.34
CA TYR A 3 -0.93 11.65 1.71
C TYR A 3 -0.14 12.33 2.82
N VAL A 4 0.27 13.58 2.60
CA VAL A 4 1.03 14.36 3.58
C VAL A 4 0.30 15.67 3.88
N GLN A 5 0.17 16.00 5.16
CA GLN A 5 -0.59 17.17 5.60
C GLN A 5 0.11 18.46 5.17
N GLU A 6 -0.66 19.46 4.77
CA GLU A 6 -0.18 20.70 4.12
C GLU A 6 0.99 21.38 4.84
N GLY A 7 0.99 21.41 6.17
CA GLY A 7 2.03 22.08 6.96
C GLY A 7 3.44 21.47 6.87
N ILE A 8 3.57 20.23 6.38
CA ILE A 8 4.87 19.57 6.20
C ILE A 8 5.09 19.03 4.78
N TYR A 9 4.15 19.24 3.86
CA TYR A 9 4.15 18.63 2.53
C TYR A 9 5.41 18.99 1.73
N ASP A 10 5.76 20.27 1.61
CA ASP A 10 6.87 20.71 0.75
C ASP A 10 8.22 20.18 1.28
N ALA A 11 8.41 20.18 2.61
CA ALA A 11 9.58 19.61 3.25
C ALA A 11 9.67 18.09 3.05
N PHE A 12 8.52 17.40 3.07
CA PHE A 12 8.44 15.97 2.80
C PHE A 12 8.79 15.65 1.34
N VAL A 13 8.21 16.36 0.37
CA VAL A 13 8.50 16.17 -1.07
C VAL A 13 10.00 16.28 -1.33
N LYS A 14 10.64 17.32 -0.77
CA LYS A 14 12.10 17.51 -0.92
C LYS A 14 12.88 16.33 -0.36
N LYS A 15 12.62 15.92 0.89
CA LYS A 15 13.32 14.81 1.55
C LYS A 15 13.06 13.46 0.87
N ALA A 16 11.83 13.20 0.44
CA ALA A 16 11.47 11.98 -0.28
C ALA A 16 12.20 11.89 -1.62
N THR A 17 12.29 13.01 -2.34
CA THR A 17 13.02 13.12 -3.61
C THR A 17 14.52 12.89 -3.41
N GLU A 18 15.13 13.52 -2.41
CA GLU A 18 16.53 13.33 -2.07
C GLU A 18 16.84 11.86 -1.69
N MET A 19 15.94 11.21 -0.96
CA MET A 19 16.09 9.80 -0.59
C MET A 19 15.96 8.88 -1.82
N ALA A 20 14.94 9.10 -2.66
CA ALA A 20 14.73 8.29 -3.87
C ALA A 20 15.93 8.34 -4.82
N LYS A 21 16.54 9.52 -5.01
CA LYS A 21 17.75 9.70 -5.82
C LYS A 21 18.99 9.00 -5.27
N LYS A 22 19.02 8.68 -3.98
CA LYS A 22 20.12 7.93 -3.34
C LYS A 22 19.94 6.42 -3.43
N SER A 23 18.78 5.93 -3.88
CA SER A 23 18.54 4.50 -4.03
C SER A 23 19.44 3.92 -5.14
N VAL A 24 20.17 2.86 -4.83
CA VAL A 24 21.04 2.17 -5.79
C VAL A 24 20.21 1.10 -6.48
N VAL A 25 19.94 1.28 -7.77
CA VAL A 25 19.24 0.31 -8.62
C VAL A 25 20.27 -0.53 -9.36
N GLY A 26 20.14 -1.86 -9.33
CA GLY A 26 21.09 -2.73 -10.04
C GLY A 26 20.94 -4.21 -9.69
N ASP A 27 22.02 -4.97 -9.93
CA ASP A 27 22.06 -6.42 -9.71
C ASP A 27 21.73 -6.79 -8.25
N PRO A 28 20.69 -7.60 -8.00
CA PRO A 28 20.28 -7.96 -6.64
C PRO A 28 21.33 -8.81 -5.88
N PHE A 29 22.32 -9.39 -6.55
CA PHE A 29 23.44 -10.09 -5.89
C PHE A 29 24.50 -9.13 -5.33
N ASN A 30 24.45 -7.84 -5.68
CA ASN A 30 25.34 -6.82 -5.14
C ASN A 30 24.77 -6.28 -3.80
N PRO A 31 25.51 -6.39 -2.68
CA PRO A 31 25.01 -5.99 -1.36
C PRO A 31 24.78 -4.47 -1.19
N ARG A 32 25.24 -3.65 -2.15
CA ARG A 32 25.00 -2.20 -2.16
C ARG A 32 23.71 -1.79 -2.88
N VAL A 33 23.04 -2.74 -3.54
CA VAL A 33 21.80 -2.49 -4.29
C VAL A 33 20.62 -2.49 -3.33
N HIS A 34 19.75 -1.49 -3.47
CA HIS A 34 18.51 -1.37 -2.71
C HIS A 34 17.28 -1.77 -3.53
N GLN A 35 17.38 -1.77 -4.86
CA GLN A 35 16.29 -2.10 -5.76
C GLN A 35 16.78 -2.93 -6.95
N GLY A 36 16.20 -4.13 -7.12
CA GLY A 36 16.47 -5.03 -8.25
C GLY A 36 15.66 -4.70 -9.52
N PRO A 37 15.70 -5.59 -10.52
CA PRO A 37 14.89 -5.47 -11.73
C PRO A 37 13.42 -5.78 -11.45
N GLN A 38 12.54 -5.40 -12.37
CA GLN A 38 11.18 -5.92 -12.43
C GLN A 38 11.22 -7.41 -12.82
N ILE A 39 10.16 -8.14 -12.47
CA ILE A 39 10.13 -9.61 -12.60
C ILE A 39 10.35 -10.10 -14.04
N ASP A 40 9.76 -9.44 -15.02
CA ASP A 40 9.86 -9.76 -16.44
C ASP A 40 9.62 -8.53 -17.33
N LYS A 41 9.66 -8.75 -18.66
CA LYS A 41 9.45 -7.72 -19.67
C LYS A 41 8.03 -7.13 -19.64
N GLU A 42 7.02 -7.96 -19.44
CA GLU A 42 5.62 -7.52 -19.46
C GLU A 42 5.36 -6.53 -18.32
N GLN A 43 5.80 -6.87 -17.11
CA GLN A 43 5.64 -6.01 -15.95
C GLN A 43 6.46 -4.73 -16.08
N TYR A 44 7.68 -4.82 -16.62
CA TYR A 44 8.51 -3.66 -16.94
C TYR A 44 7.83 -2.68 -17.90
N GLU A 45 7.32 -3.18 -19.03
CA GLU A 45 6.63 -2.35 -20.03
C GLU A 45 5.32 -1.78 -19.46
N LYS A 46 4.57 -2.55 -18.67
CA LYS A 46 3.37 -2.08 -17.97
C LYS A 46 3.68 -0.90 -17.05
N ILE A 47 4.74 -0.99 -16.23
CA ILE A 47 5.12 0.09 -15.31
C ILE A 47 5.53 1.35 -16.10
N LEU A 48 6.33 1.20 -17.16
CA LEU A 48 6.72 2.33 -18.02
C LEU A 48 5.50 2.99 -18.68
N LYS A 49 4.50 2.20 -19.10
CA LYS A 49 3.23 2.72 -19.61
C LYS A 49 2.48 3.55 -18.56
N TYR A 50 2.41 3.12 -17.30
CA TYR A 50 1.77 3.92 -16.24
C TYR A 50 2.54 5.19 -15.91
N ILE A 51 3.87 5.16 -15.97
CA ILE A 51 4.69 6.37 -15.83
C ILE A 51 4.36 7.37 -16.95
N ASP A 52 4.22 6.89 -18.18
CA ASP A 52 3.82 7.73 -19.32
C ASP A 52 2.38 8.27 -19.17
N ILE A 53 1.43 7.46 -18.71
CA ILE A 53 0.06 7.90 -18.39
C ILE A 53 0.07 9.02 -17.36
N GLY A 54 0.84 8.88 -16.28
CA GLY A 54 0.96 9.93 -15.25
C GLY A 54 1.43 11.27 -15.82
N LYS A 55 2.41 11.26 -16.73
CA LYS A 55 2.87 12.47 -17.44
C LYS A 55 1.76 13.05 -18.32
N ARG A 56 1.03 12.21 -19.06
CA ARG A 56 -0.05 12.64 -19.98
C ARG A 56 -1.27 13.20 -19.27
N GLU A 57 -1.59 12.69 -18.08
CA GLU A 57 -2.70 13.19 -17.26
C GLU A 57 -2.37 14.49 -16.51
N GLY A 58 -1.12 14.95 -16.59
CA GLY A 58 -0.68 16.23 -16.03
C GLY A 58 -0.14 16.16 -14.60
N ALA A 59 0.23 14.97 -14.12
CA ALA A 59 0.98 14.86 -12.87
C ALA A 59 2.44 15.33 -13.07
N THR A 60 3.02 15.92 -12.04
CA THR A 60 4.39 16.44 -12.08
C THR A 60 5.38 15.34 -11.75
N LEU A 61 6.27 14.98 -12.69
CA LEU A 61 7.35 14.04 -12.41
C LEU A 61 8.50 14.72 -11.65
N VAL A 62 8.73 14.34 -10.39
CA VAL A 62 9.75 14.96 -9.52
C VAL A 62 11.10 14.24 -9.58
N THR A 63 11.08 12.91 -9.73
CA THR A 63 12.29 12.09 -9.89
C THR A 63 11.95 10.76 -10.55
N GLY A 64 12.95 10.11 -11.15
CA GLY A 64 12.80 8.82 -11.81
C GLY A 64 12.06 8.92 -13.13
N GLY A 65 11.11 7.99 -13.34
CA GLY A 65 10.19 8.04 -14.48
C GLY A 65 10.79 7.59 -15.81
N LYS A 66 11.86 6.78 -15.75
CA LYS A 66 12.58 6.24 -16.90
C LYS A 66 13.31 4.94 -16.52
N PRO A 67 13.68 4.11 -17.50
CA PRO A 67 14.54 2.95 -17.26
C PRO A 67 15.99 3.34 -16.98
N CYS A 68 16.75 2.42 -16.39
CA CYS A 68 18.18 2.59 -16.09
C CYS A 68 18.96 1.28 -16.33
N GLY A 69 20.29 1.36 -16.34
CA GLY A 69 21.16 0.23 -16.68
C GLY A 69 21.22 -0.08 -18.18
N GLU A 70 22.22 -0.86 -18.60
CA GLU A 70 22.39 -1.26 -20.01
C GLU A 70 21.57 -2.49 -20.39
N ASN A 71 21.43 -3.44 -19.46
CA ASN A 71 20.71 -4.70 -19.63
C ASN A 71 19.80 -4.97 -18.42
N GLY A 72 18.71 -5.69 -18.63
CA GLY A 72 17.74 -6.05 -17.58
C GLY A 72 16.58 -5.06 -17.45
N TYR A 73 15.63 -5.39 -16.58
CA TYR A 73 14.34 -4.69 -16.46
C TYR A 73 14.34 -3.68 -15.31
N TYR A 74 15.26 -2.72 -15.31
CA TYR A 74 15.41 -1.76 -14.21
C TYR A 74 14.68 -0.44 -14.49
N ILE A 75 13.97 0.07 -13.49
CA ILE A 75 13.21 1.33 -13.55
C ILE A 75 13.62 2.20 -12.37
N GLU A 76 13.91 3.48 -12.60
CA GLU A 76 14.27 4.40 -11.52
C GLU A 76 13.11 4.61 -10.53
N PRO A 77 13.36 4.74 -9.21
CA PRO A 77 12.34 5.10 -8.24
C PRO A 77 11.65 6.40 -8.63
N THR A 78 10.35 6.32 -8.85
CA THR A 78 9.56 7.38 -9.49
C THR A 78 8.65 8.05 -8.48
N ILE A 79 8.66 9.38 -8.43
CA ILE A 79 7.71 10.16 -7.61
C ILE A 79 6.97 11.13 -8.51
N PHE A 80 5.64 11.05 -8.45
CA PHE A 80 4.73 12.04 -9.01
C PHE A 80 4.13 12.91 -7.89
N THR A 81 4.12 14.22 -8.10
CA THR A 81 3.33 15.19 -7.32
C THR A 81 2.21 15.76 -8.17
N ASP A 82 1.36 16.60 -7.56
CA ASP A 82 0.22 17.24 -8.23
C ASP A 82 -0.76 16.21 -8.84
N VAL A 83 -0.77 15.01 -8.25
CA VAL A 83 -1.65 13.91 -8.63
C VAL A 83 -3.07 14.22 -8.14
N LYS A 84 -4.05 14.14 -9.04
CA LYS A 84 -5.47 14.24 -8.70
C LYS A 84 -6.04 12.85 -8.43
N GLU A 85 -7.08 12.77 -7.60
CA GLU A 85 -7.66 11.50 -7.15
C GLU A 85 -8.19 10.65 -8.31
N GLU A 86 -8.69 11.28 -9.38
CA GLU A 86 -9.25 10.63 -10.56
C GLU A 86 -8.21 10.10 -11.56
N MET A 87 -6.93 10.45 -11.40
CA MET A 87 -5.86 10.00 -12.30
C MET A 87 -5.66 8.48 -12.22
N SER A 88 -5.33 7.85 -13.34
CA SER A 88 -5.06 6.40 -13.39
C SER A 88 -3.95 6.00 -12.42
N ILE A 89 -2.89 6.80 -12.28
CA ILE A 89 -1.79 6.54 -11.33
C ILE A 89 -2.19 6.67 -9.83
N ALA A 90 -3.36 7.23 -9.54
CA ALA A 90 -3.94 7.26 -8.20
C ALA A 90 -4.93 6.09 -7.97
N GLN A 91 -5.64 5.66 -9.01
CA GLN A 91 -6.73 4.67 -8.88
C GLN A 91 -6.31 3.22 -9.17
N GLU A 92 -5.31 3.03 -10.03
CA GLU A 92 -4.91 1.72 -10.53
C GLU A 92 -3.63 1.20 -9.86
N GLU A 93 -3.53 -0.12 -9.76
CA GLU A 93 -2.35 -0.78 -9.20
C GLU A 93 -1.25 -0.88 -10.26
N ILE A 94 -0.23 -0.03 -10.13
CA ILE A 94 0.95 -0.02 -11.00
C ILE A 94 1.85 -1.23 -10.72
N PHE A 95 1.99 -1.59 -9.43
CA PHE A 95 2.85 -2.69 -8.95
C PHE A 95 4.32 -2.56 -9.39
N GLY A 96 4.84 -1.34 -9.30
CA GLY A 96 6.22 -0.97 -9.60
C GLY A 96 6.72 0.16 -8.69
N PRO A 97 7.97 0.64 -8.85
CA PRO A 97 8.57 1.64 -7.98
C PRO A 97 8.07 3.06 -8.29
N VAL A 98 6.75 3.28 -8.20
CA VAL A 98 6.07 4.54 -8.55
C VAL A 98 5.22 5.02 -7.38
N MET A 99 5.50 6.23 -6.91
CA MET A 99 4.81 6.87 -5.78
C MET A 99 3.98 8.06 -6.27
N ALA A 100 2.67 8.01 -6.04
CA ALA A 100 1.78 9.17 -6.12
C ALA A 100 1.74 9.89 -4.77
N LEU A 101 2.29 11.11 -4.71
CA LEU A 101 2.42 11.95 -3.51
C LEU A 101 1.43 13.12 -3.58
N MET A 102 0.56 13.22 -2.57
CA MET A 102 -0.59 14.12 -2.55
C MET A 102 -0.70 14.86 -1.21
N LYS A 103 -1.29 16.05 -1.27
CA LYS A 103 -1.51 16.93 -0.10
C LYS A 103 -2.92 16.73 0.47
N PHE A 104 -3.06 16.90 1.78
CA PHE A 104 -4.36 17.02 2.46
C PHE A 104 -4.30 18.07 3.57
N LYS A 105 -5.47 18.54 4.03
CA LYS A 105 -5.60 19.56 5.07
C LYS A 105 -6.18 19.00 6.37
N THR A 106 -7.32 18.30 6.30
CA THR A 106 -8.02 17.81 7.51
C THR A 106 -8.02 16.29 7.63
N VAL A 107 -8.31 15.79 8.83
CA VAL A 107 -8.40 14.35 9.10
C VAL A 107 -9.55 13.73 8.30
N GLU A 108 -10.68 14.42 8.20
CA GLU A 108 -11.86 13.98 7.45
C GLU A 108 -11.54 13.84 5.97
N GLU A 109 -10.84 14.83 5.40
CA GLU A 109 -10.36 14.79 4.01
C GLU A 109 -9.41 13.61 3.78
N ALA A 110 -8.46 13.38 4.69
CA ALA A 110 -7.53 12.26 4.61
C ALA A 110 -8.26 10.90 4.61
N ILE A 111 -9.27 10.74 5.48
CA ILE A 111 -10.09 9.53 5.55
C ILE A 111 -10.89 9.34 4.25
N GLN A 112 -11.50 10.39 3.71
CA GLN A 112 -12.24 10.33 2.44
C GLN A 112 -11.32 9.92 1.29
N LYS A 113 -10.17 10.59 1.13
CA LYS A 113 -9.17 10.28 0.10
C LYS A 113 -8.63 8.86 0.24
N ALA A 114 -8.26 8.44 1.46
CA ALA A 114 -7.77 7.08 1.72
C ALA A 114 -8.80 6.01 1.27
N ASN A 115 -10.09 6.26 1.51
CA ASN A 115 -11.18 5.37 1.16
C ASN A 115 -11.65 5.47 -0.31
N SER A 116 -11.25 6.52 -1.05
CA SER A 116 -11.59 6.79 -2.46
C SER A 116 -10.83 5.87 -3.42
N THR A 117 -11.10 4.58 -3.27
CA THR A 117 -10.52 3.50 -4.08
C THR A 117 -11.42 2.27 -3.98
N ARG A 118 -11.40 1.46 -5.04
CA ARG A 118 -12.06 0.14 -5.06
C ARG A 118 -11.34 -0.91 -4.19
N TYR A 119 -10.08 -0.64 -3.82
CA TYR A 119 -9.25 -1.53 -3.01
C TYR A 119 -9.39 -1.25 -1.50
N GLY A 120 -8.91 -2.20 -0.69
CA GLY A 120 -8.95 -2.13 0.77
C GLY A 120 -8.02 -3.15 1.43
N LEU A 121 -6.79 -3.30 0.93
CA LEU A 121 -5.86 -4.29 1.47
C LEU A 121 -5.19 -3.83 2.78
N ALA A 122 -4.41 -2.75 2.71
CA ALA A 122 -3.70 -2.19 3.87
C ALA A 122 -3.60 -0.65 3.78
N ALA A 123 -3.37 0.00 4.92
CA ALA A 123 -3.05 1.42 5.01
C ALA A 123 -2.04 1.71 6.14
N GLY A 124 -1.32 2.82 6.02
CA GLY A 124 -0.36 3.30 7.02
C GLY A 124 -0.72 4.69 7.54
N ILE A 125 -0.47 4.92 8.83
CA ILE A 125 -0.71 6.20 9.51
C ILE A 125 0.57 6.60 10.24
N VAL A 126 1.05 7.81 10.03
CA VAL A 126 2.20 8.36 10.75
C VAL A 126 1.74 9.58 11.55
N THR A 127 1.61 9.43 12.87
CA THR A 127 1.18 10.48 13.78
C THR A 127 1.63 10.19 15.21
N LYS A 128 1.84 11.25 16.01
CA LYS A 128 2.10 11.14 17.45
C LYS A 128 0.85 11.33 18.29
N ASN A 129 -0.26 11.78 17.69
CA ASN A 129 -1.51 12.03 18.39
C ASN A 129 -2.36 10.76 18.43
N ILE A 130 -2.69 10.29 19.63
CA ILE A 130 -3.43 9.05 19.85
C ILE A 130 -4.89 9.13 19.36
N ASP A 131 -5.55 10.27 19.49
CA ASP A 131 -6.93 10.46 19.04
C ASP A 131 -7.02 10.45 17.52
N VAL A 132 -6.03 11.05 16.84
CA VAL A 132 -5.92 10.98 15.37
C VAL A 132 -5.64 9.55 14.93
N ALA A 133 -4.70 8.85 15.59
CA ALA A 133 -4.38 7.45 15.28
C ALA A 133 -5.62 6.55 15.40
N ASN A 134 -6.37 6.66 16.50
CA ASN A 134 -7.58 5.88 16.75
C ASN A 134 -8.72 6.25 15.78
N THR A 135 -8.94 7.53 15.53
CA THR A 135 -9.99 8.00 14.62
C THR A 135 -9.74 7.53 13.19
N VAL A 136 -8.52 7.73 12.68
CA VAL A 136 -8.18 7.39 11.29
C VAL A 136 -8.14 5.88 11.08
N SER A 137 -7.51 5.13 11.99
CA SER A 137 -7.40 3.66 11.87
C SER A 137 -8.76 2.97 11.81
N ARG A 138 -9.73 3.43 12.62
CA ARG A 138 -11.09 2.87 12.64
C ARG A 138 -11.96 3.32 11.47
N SER A 139 -11.56 4.38 10.76
CA SER A 139 -12.34 4.96 9.66
C SER A 139 -11.87 4.51 8.27
N ILE A 140 -10.62 4.10 8.13
CA ILE A 140 -10.10 3.55 6.86
C ILE A 140 -10.62 2.11 6.68
N ARG A 141 -11.24 1.85 5.53
CA ARG A 141 -11.79 0.54 5.16
C ARG A 141 -10.71 -0.32 4.50
N ALA A 142 -9.75 -0.79 5.29
CA ALA A 142 -8.69 -1.69 4.87
C ALA A 142 -8.52 -2.85 5.86
N GLY A 143 -7.97 -3.95 5.37
CA GLY A 143 -7.75 -5.18 6.14
C GLY A 143 -6.72 -5.08 7.24
N ALA A 144 -5.66 -4.31 7.01
CA ALA A 144 -4.59 -4.04 7.95
C ALA A 144 -4.28 -2.54 8.04
N ILE A 145 -4.10 -2.03 9.26
CA ILE A 145 -3.69 -0.65 9.51
C ILE A 145 -2.40 -0.65 10.31
N TRP A 146 -1.34 -0.04 9.77
CA TRP A 146 -0.06 0.12 10.47
C TRP A 146 0.10 1.56 10.97
N ILE A 147 0.44 1.73 12.25
CA ILE A 147 0.59 3.04 12.88
C ILE A 147 2.05 3.23 13.27
N ASN A 148 2.71 4.23 12.66
CA ASN A 148 4.15 4.54 12.83
C ASN A 148 5.11 3.39 12.45
N CYS A 149 4.62 2.43 11.67
CA CYS A 149 5.37 1.35 11.05
C CYS A 149 4.75 1.01 9.68
N TYR A 150 5.39 0.14 8.90
CA TYR A 150 4.86 -0.38 7.65
C TYR A 150 5.40 -1.78 7.38
N LEU A 151 4.62 -2.65 6.74
CA LEU A 151 4.95 -4.07 6.54
C LEU A 151 5.22 -4.84 7.85
N GLY A 152 4.55 -4.43 8.94
CA GLY A 152 4.60 -5.13 10.22
C GLY A 152 3.70 -6.36 10.19
N PHE A 153 4.08 -7.36 9.41
CA PHE A 153 3.44 -8.68 9.41
C PHE A 153 3.92 -9.49 10.61
N ASP A 154 3.04 -10.33 11.14
CA ASP A 154 3.36 -11.27 12.20
C ASP A 154 2.57 -12.57 11.94
N PRO A 155 3.15 -13.76 12.14
CA PRO A 155 2.43 -15.03 11.98
C PRO A 155 1.13 -15.14 12.79
N ASP A 156 1.01 -14.42 13.91
CA ASP A 156 -0.18 -14.41 14.77
C ASP A 156 -1.22 -13.33 14.38
N VAL A 157 -0.84 -12.41 13.48
CA VAL A 157 -1.73 -11.31 13.06
C VAL A 157 -2.38 -11.64 11.72
N PRO A 158 -3.72 -11.76 11.64
CA PRO A 158 -4.41 -12.11 10.40
C PRO A 158 -4.34 -10.99 9.36
N PHE A 159 -4.09 -11.36 8.10
CA PHE A 159 -3.99 -10.46 6.96
C PHE A 159 -4.98 -10.85 5.87
N GLY A 160 -5.75 -9.88 5.37
CA GLY A 160 -6.69 -10.09 4.27
C GLY A 160 -7.56 -8.87 4.04
N GLY A 161 -7.92 -8.63 2.78
CA GLY A 161 -8.46 -7.36 2.33
C GLY A 161 -9.95 -7.11 2.58
N TYR A 162 -10.37 -5.91 2.18
CA TYR A 162 -11.75 -5.44 2.05
C TYR A 162 -12.04 -5.09 0.58
N LYS A 163 -13.32 -4.95 0.23
CA LYS A 163 -13.78 -4.49 -1.10
C LYS A 163 -13.20 -5.38 -2.22
N MET A 164 -12.63 -4.78 -3.28
CA MET A 164 -12.01 -5.53 -4.38
C MET A 164 -10.62 -6.09 -4.04
N SER A 165 -10.11 -5.90 -2.82
CA SER A 165 -8.89 -6.59 -2.36
C SER A 165 -9.15 -8.00 -1.85
N GLY A 166 -10.38 -8.53 -2.02
CA GLY A 166 -10.74 -9.90 -1.68
C GLY A 166 -11.36 -10.05 -0.30
N PHE A 167 -11.45 -11.31 0.16
CA PHE A 167 -12.03 -11.74 1.42
C PHE A 167 -11.27 -12.96 1.97
N GLY A 168 -11.53 -13.31 3.23
CA GLY A 168 -10.77 -14.34 3.95
C GLY A 168 -9.48 -13.77 4.57
N LYS A 169 -8.78 -14.61 5.34
CA LYS A 169 -7.53 -14.26 6.02
C LYS A 169 -6.44 -15.29 5.71
N ASP A 170 -5.23 -14.78 5.55
CA ASP A 170 -3.95 -15.50 5.65
C ASP A 170 -3.28 -15.08 6.97
N MET A 171 -2.37 -15.90 7.52
CA MET A 171 -1.78 -15.70 8.86
C MET A 171 -2.81 -15.73 10.01
N GLY A 172 -2.32 -15.71 11.25
CA GLY A 172 -3.13 -15.86 12.46
C GLY A 172 -3.85 -17.20 12.55
N MET A 173 -4.62 -17.36 13.63
CA MET A 173 -5.51 -18.52 13.77
C MET A 173 -6.66 -18.49 12.76
N ASP A 174 -7.09 -17.31 12.32
CA ASP A 174 -8.12 -17.11 11.29
C ASP A 174 -7.79 -17.84 9.98
N ALA A 175 -6.51 -17.92 9.60
CA ALA A 175 -6.11 -18.63 8.38
C ALA A 175 -6.39 -20.13 8.44
N LEU A 176 -6.48 -20.73 9.63
CA LEU A 176 -6.80 -22.15 9.76
C LEU A 176 -8.27 -22.42 9.43
N GLU A 177 -9.18 -21.47 9.69
CA GLU A 177 -10.62 -21.66 9.53
C GLU A 177 -10.99 -22.06 8.10
N LYS A 178 -10.35 -21.46 7.08
CA LYS A 178 -10.64 -21.76 5.67
C LYS A 178 -10.19 -23.15 5.21
N TYR A 179 -9.42 -23.86 6.03
CA TYR A 179 -8.97 -25.24 5.78
C TYR A 179 -9.71 -26.27 6.65
N LEU A 180 -10.60 -25.82 7.54
CA LEU A 180 -11.38 -26.66 8.42
C LEU A 180 -12.84 -26.70 7.99
N HIS A 181 -13.55 -27.75 8.42
CA HIS A 181 -14.99 -27.85 8.22
C HIS A 181 -15.70 -28.01 9.57
N THR A 182 -16.50 -27.02 9.95
CA THR A 182 -17.29 -27.06 11.18
C THR A 182 -18.51 -27.96 11.00
N LYS A 183 -18.60 -29.04 11.79
CA LYS A 183 -19.75 -29.95 11.81
C LYS A 183 -20.37 -29.97 13.19
N ALA A 184 -21.61 -29.49 13.30
CA ALA A 184 -22.39 -29.60 14.51
C ALA A 184 -23.03 -31.00 14.63
N VAL A 185 -22.99 -31.59 15.82
CA VAL A 185 -23.64 -32.87 16.15
C VAL A 185 -24.45 -32.66 17.42
N VAL A 186 -25.73 -33.04 17.39
CA VAL A 186 -26.67 -32.81 18.50
C VAL A 186 -27.39 -34.11 18.83
N THR A 187 -27.51 -34.42 20.11
CA THR A 187 -28.30 -35.54 20.63
C THR A 187 -29.04 -35.09 21.89
N PRO A 188 -30.30 -35.51 22.13
CA PRO A 188 -30.99 -35.21 23.37
C PRO A 188 -30.31 -35.90 24.56
N LEU A 189 -30.38 -35.26 25.72
CA LEU A 189 -30.00 -35.84 27.01
C LEU A 189 -31.27 -36.05 27.84
N TYR A 190 -31.38 -37.22 28.47
CA TYR A 190 -32.48 -37.57 29.37
C TYR A 190 -31.92 -37.77 30.78
N ASN A 191 -32.63 -37.30 31.80
CA ASN A 191 -32.24 -37.38 33.23
C ASN A 191 -30.90 -36.68 33.57
N THR A 192 -30.56 -35.58 32.88
CA THR A 192 -29.37 -34.79 33.25
C THR A 192 -29.62 -34.02 34.56
N PRO A 193 -28.70 -34.04 35.54
CA PRO A 193 -28.87 -33.34 36.81
C PRO A 193 -28.63 -31.82 36.72
N TRP A 194 -28.14 -31.32 35.58
CA TRP A 194 -27.93 -29.90 35.30
C TRP A 194 -27.92 -29.64 33.78
N LEU A 195 -28.00 -28.36 33.38
CA LEU A 195 -27.85 -27.84 32.01
C LEU A 195 -26.93 -26.61 32.04
#